data_AF-A0AA36JAD7-F1
#
_entry.id   AF-A0AA36JAD7-F1
#
_cell.length_a   1.000
_cell.length_b   1.000
_cell.length_c   1.000
_cell.angle_alpha   90.00
_cell.angle_beta   90.00
_cell.angle_gamma   90.00
#
_symmetry.space_group_name_H-M   'P 1'
#
loop_
_entity.id
_entity.type
_entity.pdbx_description
1 polymer ?
#
loop_
_entity_poly.entity_id
_entity_poly.type
_entity_poly.pdbx_seq_one_letter_code
_entity_poly.pdbx_strand_id
1 'polypeptide(L)'
;MAATGSFNQKVVPVLASRRVQAVTSARLSRDRAAEFGDPALQSISFSEELDLASLKKSLASLNSKLRQSQSHVLRAVQAKAAEFQEAARHTAELDQVISDLGADFSRYDWLPAAPDPPDGGAWTPVLALVPGAQAAAEARAARQAELAAVDAAIEVMQTVLDAEERSTRLEQLLAADQLLPAAQGLLDLHSCLASVAASEMVEKAVAKYGQLRRGLLAKVDVAFAERLRFEPQQVVVRSVSELWDCLGLLQLVQQKVRAVAEDLRPVLARLLGARRPQALFEQKDQTAVWRWAEAAEAKAAVDVPKVLEAVASLLEFVALHCAGTAEVSRAFGFSLYPQVARQLRKLDLCAAETAVEQFEKRLQLQGLIGDGESSLSRHVRAQIQASVLGFSTRCRACAAG
;
A
#
# COMPACT_ATOMS: atom_id res chain seq x y z
N MET A 1 -12.84 37.85 -19.63
CA MET A 1 -11.71 38.79 -19.79
C MET A 1 -10.52 38.24 -19.03
N ALA A 2 -9.38 38.11 -19.74
CA ALA A 2 -8.01 37.76 -19.32
C ALA A 2 -7.81 36.41 -18.56
N ALA A 3 -7.19 35.36 -19.13
CA ALA A 3 -5.78 35.19 -19.56
C ALA A 3 -4.81 35.30 -18.36
N THR A 4 -3.80 34.45 -18.09
CA THR A 4 -3.10 33.34 -18.76
C THR A 4 -2.09 32.79 -17.73
N GLY A 5 -1.72 31.51 -17.76
CA GLY A 5 -0.65 31.00 -16.89
C GLY A 5 -0.32 29.52 -17.02
N SER A 6 -0.14 29.04 -18.26
CA SER A 6 0.44 27.71 -18.56
C SER A 6 1.96 27.74 -18.30
N PHE A 7 2.47 26.88 -17.42
CA PHE A 7 3.91 26.65 -17.25
C PHE A 7 4.25 25.16 -17.25
N ASN A 8 4.71 24.71 -18.42
CA ASN A 8 5.56 23.56 -18.76
C ASN A 8 5.91 22.52 -17.67
N GLN A 9 5.29 21.33 -17.79
CA GLN A 9 5.72 20.06 -17.15
C GLN A 9 6.38 19.09 -18.16
N LYS A 10 7.38 19.56 -18.92
CA LYS A 10 8.09 18.72 -19.92
C LYS A 10 9.61 18.89 -19.92
N VAL A 11 10.31 18.86 -18.78
CA VAL A 11 11.80 18.70 -18.79
C VAL A 11 12.37 17.99 -17.54
N VAL A 12 11.73 16.94 -17.02
CA VAL A 12 12.28 16.19 -15.86
C VAL A 12 12.72 14.74 -16.12
N PRO A 13 12.31 13.99 -17.18
CA PRO A 13 12.77 12.61 -17.31
C PRO A 13 14.15 12.43 -17.96
N VAL A 14 14.76 13.48 -18.54
CA VAL A 14 16.00 13.32 -19.33
C VAL A 14 17.28 13.33 -18.47
N LEU A 15 17.28 13.99 -17.31
CA LEU A 15 18.47 14.08 -16.46
C LEU A 15 18.63 12.89 -15.49
N ALA A 16 17.52 12.25 -15.09
CA ALA A 16 17.56 11.04 -14.27
C ALA A 16 18.06 9.82 -15.05
N SER A 17 17.77 9.75 -16.37
CA SER A 17 18.20 8.64 -17.22
C SER A 17 19.69 8.69 -17.58
N ARG A 18 20.27 9.89 -17.75
CA ARG A 18 21.71 10.05 -18.05
C ARG A 18 22.63 9.73 -16.88
N ARG A 19 22.21 9.98 -15.63
CA ARG A 19 23.02 9.63 -14.44
C ARG A 19 23.05 8.13 -14.18
N VAL A 20 21.95 7.41 -14.43
CA VAL A 20 21.90 5.95 -14.28
C VAL A 20 22.72 5.26 -15.38
N GLN A 21 22.70 5.78 -16.61
CA GLN A 21 23.56 5.26 -17.71
C GLN A 21 25.06 5.54 -17.51
N ALA A 22 25.44 6.65 -16.86
CA ALA A 22 26.84 6.94 -16.56
C ALA A 22 27.42 6.03 -15.45
N VAL A 23 26.59 5.63 -14.48
CA VAL A 23 27.02 4.73 -13.39
C VAL A 23 27.10 3.27 -13.86
N THR A 24 26.23 2.84 -14.78
CA THR A 24 26.30 1.48 -15.34
C THR A 24 27.41 1.32 -16.38
N SER A 25 27.74 2.35 -17.17
CA SER A 25 28.89 2.32 -18.08
C SER A 25 30.24 2.37 -17.36
N ALA A 26 30.32 3.06 -16.21
CA ALA A 26 31.50 3.05 -15.34
C ALA A 26 31.76 1.68 -14.66
N ARG A 27 30.69 0.91 -14.35
CA ARG A 27 30.84 -0.46 -13.83
C ARG A 27 31.30 -1.45 -14.91
N LEU A 28 30.73 -1.38 -16.11
CA LEU A 28 31.09 -2.27 -17.21
C LEU A 28 32.50 -2.02 -17.78
N SER A 29 33.04 -0.81 -17.64
CA SER A 29 34.44 -0.51 -17.99
C SER A 29 35.43 -1.01 -16.93
N ARG A 30 35.02 -1.05 -15.65
CA ARG A 30 35.84 -1.59 -14.55
C ARG A 30 35.98 -3.11 -14.62
N ASP A 31 34.93 -3.82 -15.02
CA ASP A 31 34.96 -5.28 -15.18
C ASP A 31 35.78 -5.71 -16.41
N ARG A 32 35.86 -4.88 -17.46
CA ARG A 32 36.76 -5.14 -18.62
C ARG A 32 38.22 -4.80 -18.35
N ALA A 33 38.51 -3.85 -17.48
CA ALA A 33 39.88 -3.52 -17.08
C ALA A 33 40.50 -4.58 -16.15
N ALA A 34 39.69 -5.42 -15.49
CA ALA A 34 40.17 -6.54 -14.67
C ALA A 34 40.71 -7.73 -15.50
N GLU A 35 40.34 -7.86 -16.78
CA GLU A 35 40.82 -8.92 -17.67
C GLU A 35 42.15 -8.57 -18.37
N PHE A 36 42.53 -7.29 -18.43
CA PHE A 36 43.81 -6.84 -18.96
C PHE A 36 44.65 -6.28 -17.82
N GLY A 37 45.53 -7.13 -17.26
CA GLY A 37 46.42 -6.79 -16.16
C GLY A 37 47.36 -5.63 -16.51
N ASP A 38 46.89 -4.41 -16.29
CA ASP A 38 47.67 -3.18 -16.42
C ASP A 38 48.22 -2.78 -15.04
N PRO A 39 49.52 -2.96 -14.77
CA PRO A 39 50.13 -2.70 -13.46
C PRO A 39 50.10 -1.21 -13.05
N ALA A 40 49.72 -0.30 -13.95
CA ALA A 40 49.58 1.13 -13.65
C ALA A 40 48.27 1.48 -12.91
N LEU A 41 47.27 0.59 -12.86
CA LEU A 41 46.00 0.82 -12.15
C LEU A 41 45.99 0.29 -10.71
N GLN A 42 46.98 -0.52 -10.31
CA GLN A 42 47.12 -0.99 -8.91
C GLN A 42 47.66 0.09 -7.97
N SER A 43 48.28 1.16 -8.47
CA SER A 43 48.76 2.27 -7.63
C SER A 43 47.70 3.34 -7.35
N ILE A 44 46.57 3.32 -8.07
CA ILE A 44 45.44 4.26 -7.84
C ILE A 44 44.39 3.64 -6.89
N SER A 45 44.32 2.30 -6.79
CA SER A 45 43.41 1.63 -5.86
C SER A 45 43.75 1.81 -4.38
N PHE A 46 44.95 2.30 -4.04
CA PHE A 46 45.34 2.59 -2.65
C PHE A 46 45.04 4.02 -2.18
N SER A 47 44.81 4.98 -3.10
CA SER A 47 44.45 6.36 -2.72
C SER A 47 42.96 6.67 -2.87
N GLU A 48 42.22 5.87 -3.64
CA GLU A 48 40.75 5.93 -3.75
C GLU A 48 40.01 4.85 -2.95
N GLU A 49 40.73 3.91 -2.31
CA GLU A 49 40.33 3.42 -0.99
C GLU A 49 40.44 4.59 -0.01
N LEU A 50 39.55 5.55 -0.22
CA LEU A 50 39.31 6.73 0.58
C LEU A 50 38.76 6.22 1.91
N ASP A 51 39.73 5.74 2.68
CA ASP A 51 39.74 5.29 4.05
C ASP A 51 38.32 4.94 4.55
N LEU A 52 37.80 3.80 4.08
CA LEU A 52 36.53 3.26 4.56
C LEU A 52 36.51 3.17 6.10
N ALA A 53 37.69 3.02 6.73
CA ALA A 53 37.83 3.10 8.16
C ALA A 53 37.63 4.53 8.68
N SER A 54 38.22 5.55 8.06
CA SER A 54 37.93 6.97 8.35
C SER A 54 36.46 7.34 8.13
N LEU A 55 35.82 6.83 7.07
CA LEU A 55 34.41 7.09 6.77
C LEU A 55 33.50 6.40 7.80
N LYS A 56 33.79 5.15 8.16
CA LYS A 56 33.13 4.44 9.28
C LYS A 56 33.34 5.15 10.62
N LYS A 57 34.55 5.67 10.88
CA LYS A 57 34.89 6.41 12.10
C LYS A 57 34.16 7.76 12.16
N SER A 58 34.10 8.48 11.04
CA SER A 58 33.34 9.72 10.90
C SER A 58 31.85 9.49 11.09
N LEU A 59 31.30 8.41 10.51
CA LEU A 59 29.89 8.04 10.64
C LEU A 59 29.55 7.60 12.07
N ALA A 60 30.43 6.82 12.72
CA ALA A 60 30.30 6.47 14.13
C ALA A 60 30.37 7.72 15.04
N SER A 61 31.27 8.66 14.74
CA SER A 61 31.38 9.93 15.47
C SER A 61 30.13 10.79 15.31
N LEU A 62 29.62 10.95 14.09
CA LEU A 62 28.37 11.66 13.82
C LEU A 62 27.18 11.02 14.54
N ASN A 63 27.07 9.69 14.50
CA ASN A 63 25.99 8.97 15.18
C ASN A 63 26.10 9.11 16.70
N SER A 64 27.31 9.12 17.26
CA SER A 64 27.52 9.41 18.69
C SER A 64 27.12 10.83 19.08
N LYS A 65 27.46 11.84 18.24
CA LYS A 65 27.06 13.24 18.45
C LYS A 65 25.55 13.41 18.33
N LEU A 66 24.90 12.74 17.37
CA LEU A 66 23.46 12.77 17.21
C LEU A 66 22.75 12.16 18.42
N ARG A 67 23.21 11.00 18.92
CA ARG A 67 22.67 10.40 20.15
C ARG A 67 22.89 11.31 21.36
N GLN A 68 24.05 11.96 21.45
CA GLN A 68 24.35 12.90 22.52
C GLN A 68 23.42 14.13 22.45
N SER A 69 23.21 14.72 21.27
CA SER A 69 22.30 15.85 21.09
C SER A 69 20.85 15.46 21.37
N GLN A 70 20.39 14.30 20.89
CA GLN A 70 19.08 13.76 21.22
C GLN A 70 18.91 13.58 22.74
N SER A 71 19.90 13.01 23.43
CA SER A 71 19.86 12.85 24.89
C SER A 71 19.83 14.19 25.64
N HIS A 72 20.46 15.23 25.08
CA HIS A 72 20.49 16.57 25.65
C HIS A 72 19.15 17.28 25.44
N VAL A 73 18.55 17.16 24.26
CA VAL A 73 17.21 17.68 23.97
C VAL A 73 16.17 17.01 24.86
N LEU A 74 16.20 15.68 24.99
CA LEU A 74 15.28 14.96 25.88
C LEU A 74 15.43 15.39 27.34
N ARG A 75 16.67 15.56 27.83
CA ARG A 75 16.90 16.09 29.19
C ARG A 75 16.42 17.52 29.36
N ALA A 76 16.59 18.38 28.36
CA ALA A 76 16.10 19.76 28.41
C ALA A 76 14.57 19.81 28.40
N VAL A 77 13.91 18.96 27.60
CA VAL A 77 12.45 18.80 27.59
C VAL A 77 11.95 18.29 28.94
N GLN A 78 12.61 17.27 29.51
CA GLN A 78 12.26 16.76 30.85
C GLN A 78 12.46 17.79 31.96
N ALA A 79 13.57 18.55 31.92
CA ALA A 79 13.82 19.62 32.88
C ALA A 79 12.76 20.72 32.77
N LYS A 80 12.39 21.13 31.55
CA LYS A 80 11.31 22.10 31.35
C LYS A 80 9.95 21.56 31.76
N ALA A 81 9.66 20.28 31.51
CA ALA A 81 8.44 19.64 31.98
C ALA A 81 8.37 19.63 33.53
N ALA A 82 9.48 19.39 34.21
CA ALA A 82 9.55 19.45 35.67
C ALA A 82 9.34 20.90 36.19
N GLU A 83 9.98 21.90 35.57
CA GLU A 83 9.74 23.31 35.89
C GLU A 83 8.26 23.70 35.69
N PHE A 84 7.62 23.22 34.62
CA PHE A 84 6.18 23.45 34.39
C PHE A 84 5.30 22.73 35.41
N GLN A 85 5.65 21.52 35.83
CA GLN A 85 4.92 20.82 36.90
C GLN A 85 5.04 21.53 38.24
N GLU A 86 6.22 22.06 38.57
CA GLU A 86 6.44 22.85 39.79
C GLU A 86 5.67 24.18 39.73
N ALA A 87 5.69 24.87 38.59
CA ALA A 87 4.85 26.06 38.37
C ALA A 87 3.35 25.73 38.47
N ALA A 88 2.90 24.59 37.92
CA ALA A 88 1.52 24.14 38.01
C ALA A 88 1.11 23.85 39.47
N ARG A 89 2.01 23.25 40.26
CA ARG A 89 1.81 23.05 41.70
C ARG A 89 1.67 24.37 42.43
N HIS A 90 2.54 25.36 42.16
CA HIS A 90 2.41 26.69 42.74
C HIS A 90 1.10 27.39 42.35
N THR A 91 0.62 27.20 41.12
CA THR A 91 -0.69 27.72 40.73
C THR A 91 -1.84 27.02 41.46
N ALA A 92 -1.76 25.71 41.69
CA ALA A 92 -2.75 24.98 42.46
C ALA A 92 -2.73 25.39 43.94
N GLU A 93 -1.55 25.63 44.52
CA GLU A 93 -1.39 26.18 45.88
C GLU A 93 -2.00 27.58 45.97
N LEU A 94 -1.78 28.45 44.98
CA LEU A 94 -2.42 29.77 44.91
C LEU A 94 -3.94 29.69 44.76
N ASP A 95 -4.44 28.77 43.93
CA ASP A 95 -5.87 28.55 43.76
C ASP A 95 -6.51 28.06 45.06
N GLN A 96 -5.84 27.17 45.78
CA GLN A 96 -6.26 26.72 47.11
C GLN A 96 -6.29 27.90 48.09
N VAL A 97 -5.24 28.73 48.13
CA VAL A 97 -5.19 29.93 48.98
C VAL A 97 -6.31 30.93 48.63
N ILE A 98 -6.59 31.15 47.35
CA ILE A 98 -7.70 32.01 46.90
C ILE A 98 -9.04 31.41 47.32
N SER A 99 -9.21 30.09 47.17
CA SER A 99 -10.41 29.38 47.61
C SER A 99 -10.59 29.47 49.12
N ASP A 100 -9.52 29.31 49.90
CA ASP A 100 -9.52 29.41 51.35
C ASP A 100 -9.81 30.84 51.81
N LEU A 101 -9.22 31.85 51.15
CA LEU A 101 -9.55 33.27 51.34
C LEU A 101 -11.02 33.55 51.02
N GLY A 102 -11.53 33.00 49.91
CA GLY A 102 -12.94 33.11 49.54
C GLY A 102 -13.87 32.49 50.59
N ALA A 103 -13.50 31.32 51.12
CA ALA A 103 -14.20 30.66 52.21
C ALA A 103 -14.12 31.49 53.50
N ASP A 104 -12.98 32.05 53.84
CA ASP A 104 -12.82 32.93 55.00
C ASP A 104 -13.63 34.21 54.84
N PHE A 105 -13.63 34.87 53.67
CA PHE A 105 -14.51 36.00 53.36
C PHE A 105 -15.98 35.65 53.53
N SER A 106 -16.41 34.44 53.11
CA SER A 106 -17.79 33.98 53.35
C SER A 106 -18.10 33.67 54.82
N ARG A 107 -17.09 33.43 55.67
CA ARG A 107 -17.24 33.35 57.13
C ARG A 107 -17.30 34.73 57.79
N TYR A 108 -16.83 35.79 57.12
CA TYR A 108 -17.03 37.18 57.51
C TYR A 108 -18.44 37.69 57.11
N ASP A 109 -19.47 36.86 57.29
CA ASP A 109 -20.92 37.19 57.17
C ASP A 109 -21.39 38.29 58.15
N TRP A 110 -20.47 38.82 58.97
CA TRP A 110 -20.71 39.94 59.90
C TRP A 110 -20.25 41.29 59.36
N LEU A 111 -19.70 41.38 58.14
CA LEU A 111 -19.62 42.66 57.45
C LEU A 111 -21.07 43.16 57.33
N PRO A 112 -21.47 44.19 58.10
CA PRO A 112 -22.84 44.65 58.07
C PRO A 112 -23.17 44.96 56.63
N ALA A 113 -24.30 44.41 56.15
CA ALA A 113 -24.86 44.73 54.84
C ALA A 113 -24.63 46.21 54.61
N ALA A 114 -23.69 46.49 53.71
CA ALA A 114 -23.08 47.79 53.70
C ALA A 114 -24.22 48.80 53.40
N PRO A 115 -24.36 49.85 54.22
CA PRO A 115 -25.58 50.66 54.24
C PRO A 115 -25.90 51.12 52.83
N ASP A 116 -27.18 51.00 52.45
CA ASP A 116 -27.66 51.45 51.14
C ASP A 116 -27.06 52.82 50.84
N PRO A 117 -26.36 52.99 49.70
CA PRO A 117 -25.68 54.23 49.40
C PRO A 117 -26.74 55.32 49.37
N PRO A 118 -26.66 56.34 50.25
CA PRO A 118 -27.52 57.48 50.12
C PRO A 118 -27.21 58.09 48.75
N ASP A 119 -28.24 58.16 47.91
CA ASP A 119 -28.20 58.73 46.55
C ASP A 119 -27.67 57.84 45.41
N GLY A 120 -28.11 56.58 45.34
CA GLY A 120 -28.17 55.84 44.05
C GLY A 120 -26.82 55.58 43.34
N GLY A 121 -25.70 55.70 44.06
CA GLY A 121 -24.38 55.36 43.56
C GLY A 121 -24.23 53.85 43.42
N ALA A 122 -23.96 53.38 42.20
CA ALA A 122 -23.70 51.98 41.93
C ALA A 122 -22.56 51.46 42.83
N TRP A 123 -22.82 50.39 43.59
CA TRP A 123 -21.76 49.63 44.24
C TRP A 123 -20.79 49.18 43.16
N THR A 124 -19.63 49.82 43.07
CA THR A 124 -18.54 49.30 42.23
C THR A 124 -18.24 47.90 42.76
N PRO A 125 -18.43 46.82 41.97
CA PRO A 125 -18.19 45.47 42.45
C PRO A 125 -16.76 45.41 42.97
N VAL A 126 -16.52 44.72 44.10
CA VAL A 126 -15.21 44.65 44.78
C VAL A 126 -14.07 44.18 43.85
N LEU A 127 -14.40 43.55 42.72
CA LEU A 127 -13.47 43.27 41.61
C LEU A 127 -12.81 44.53 40.99
N ALA A 128 -13.43 45.71 41.13
CA ALA A 128 -12.89 47.01 40.72
C ALA A 128 -11.92 47.61 41.77
N LEU A 129 -11.85 47.06 42.98
CA LEU A 129 -11.05 47.58 44.10
C LEU A 129 -9.65 46.96 44.21
N VAL A 130 -9.29 45.99 43.35
CA VAL A 130 -7.93 45.45 43.28
C VAL A 130 -7.30 45.85 41.93
N PRO A 131 -6.51 46.93 41.88
CA PRO A 131 -5.75 47.29 40.70
C PRO A 131 -4.89 46.09 40.26
N GLY A 132 -5.14 45.57 39.05
CA GLY A 132 -4.34 44.48 38.47
C GLY A 132 -4.97 43.08 38.50
N ALA A 133 -6.11 42.85 39.16
CA ALA A 133 -6.75 41.53 39.16
C ALA A 133 -7.20 41.08 37.75
N GLN A 134 -7.77 41.98 36.96
CA GLN A 134 -8.13 41.69 35.56
C GLN A 134 -6.89 41.38 34.70
N ALA A 135 -5.83 42.19 34.84
CA ALA A 135 -4.57 41.96 34.13
C ALA A 135 -3.93 40.62 34.52
N ALA A 136 -4.01 40.22 35.80
CA ALA A 136 -3.53 38.92 36.26
C ALA A 136 -4.36 37.74 35.69
N ALA A 137 -5.68 37.89 35.59
CA ALA A 137 -6.55 36.90 34.97
C ALA A 137 -6.27 36.74 33.48
N GLU A 138 -6.09 37.84 32.74
CA GLU A 138 -5.69 37.84 31.33
C GLU A 138 -4.31 37.19 31.14
N ALA A 139 -3.34 37.51 32.00
CA ALA A 139 -2.02 36.89 31.99
C ALA A 139 -2.07 35.38 32.29
N ARG A 140 -2.96 34.95 33.21
CA ARG A 140 -3.20 33.52 33.48
C ARG A 140 -3.79 32.81 32.28
N ALA A 141 -4.81 33.38 31.64
CA ALA A 141 -5.42 32.81 30.45
C ALA A 141 -4.40 32.68 29.30
N ALA A 142 -3.54 33.69 29.11
CA ALA A 142 -2.45 33.65 28.14
C ALA A 142 -1.45 32.52 28.44
N ARG A 143 -1.00 32.37 29.70
CA ARG A 143 -0.10 31.27 30.10
C ARG A 143 -0.74 29.90 29.96
N GLN A 144 -2.04 29.76 30.24
CA GLN A 144 -2.76 28.51 30.02
C GLN A 144 -2.83 28.14 28.53
N ALA A 145 -3.04 29.12 27.66
CA ALA A 145 -2.99 28.90 26.22
C ALA A 145 -1.58 28.51 25.74
N GLU A 146 -0.52 29.13 26.29
CA GLU A 146 0.86 28.77 26.01
C GLU A 146 1.19 27.33 26.46
N LEU A 147 0.77 26.95 27.68
CA LEU A 147 0.93 25.57 28.18
C LEU A 147 0.23 24.55 27.29
N ALA A 148 -1.03 24.80 26.91
CA ALA A 148 -1.77 23.93 26.01
C ALA A 148 -1.09 23.80 24.63
N ALA A 149 -0.49 24.88 24.12
CA ALA A 149 0.28 24.84 22.88
C ALA A 149 1.58 24.04 23.01
N VAL A 150 2.25 24.11 24.17
CA VAL A 150 3.45 23.31 24.47
C VAL A 150 3.09 21.83 24.60
N ASP A 151 2.01 21.48 25.30
CA ASP A 151 1.54 20.10 25.43
C ASP A 151 1.21 19.50 24.05
N ALA A 152 0.49 20.25 23.22
CA ALA A 152 0.22 19.84 21.84
C ALA A 152 1.51 19.65 21.02
N ALA A 153 2.52 20.51 21.21
CA ALA A 153 3.82 20.34 20.54
C ALA A 153 4.59 19.11 21.05
N ILE A 154 4.49 18.78 22.35
CA ILE A 154 5.08 17.57 22.92
C ILE A 154 4.43 16.32 22.32
N GLU A 155 3.11 16.28 22.20
CA GLU A 155 2.39 15.17 21.57
C GLU A 155 2.81 14.98 20.11
N VAL A 156 2.95 16.08 19.35
CA VAL A 156 3.45 16.05 17.97
C VAL A 156 4.87 15.47 17.92
N MET A 157 5.78 15.94 18.79
CA MET A 157 7.16 15.46 18.84
C MET A 157 7.26 13.99 19.22
N GLN A 158 6.50 13.53 20.22
CA GLN A 158 6.43 12.13 20.61
C GLN A 158 5.97 11.26 19.43
N THR A 159 4.93 11.69 18.72
CA THR A 159 4.42 10.95 17.57
C THR A 159 5.44 10.90 16.42
N VAL A 160 6.18 11.99 16.18
CA VAL A 160 7.27 12.00 15.18
C VAL A 160 8.41 11.06 15.58
N LEU A 161 8.81 11.04 16.87
CA LEU A 161 9.84 10.13 17.36
C LEU A 161 9.42 8.66 17.22
N ASP A 162 8.18 8.33 17.60
CA ASP A 162 7.61 6.99 17.44
C ASP A 162 7.57 6.59 15.96
N ALA A 163 7.20 7.53 15.07
CA ALA A 163 7.21 7.31 13.63
C ALA A 163 8.64 7.07 13.10
N GLU A 164 9.65 7.79 13.59
CA GLU A 164 11.05 7.57 13.24
C GLU A 164 11.55 6.19 13.69
N GLU A 165 11.24 5.77 14.92
CA GLU A 165 11.60 4.44 15.42
C GLU A 165 10.96 3.33 14.59
N ARG A 166 9.64 3.42 14.34
CA ARG A 166 8.90 2.47 13.49
C ARG A 166 9.46 2.44 12.07
N SER A 167 9.81 3.59 11.50
CA SER A 167 10.41 3.68 10.16
C SER A 167 11.76 2.95 10.09
N THR A 168 12.57 3.05 11.15
CA THR A 168 13.88 2.37 11.23
C THR A 168 13.70 0.86 11.37
N ARG A 169 12.74 0.42 12.19
CA ARG A 169 12.37 -1.00 12.28
C ARG A 169 11.86 -1.56 10.94
N LEU A 170 11.08 -0.78 10.21
CA LEU A 170 10.61 -1.15 8.87
C LEU A 170 11.76 -1.31 7.87
N GLU A 171 12.76 -0.43 7.90
CA GLU A 171 13.96 -0.58 7.06
C GLU A 171 14.68 -1.90 7.35
N GLN A 172 14.78 -2.30 8.61
CA GLN A 172 15.38 -3.57 9.01
C GLN A 172 14.55 -4.77 8.52
N LEU A 173 13.22 -4.72 8.68
CA LEU A 173 12.32 -5.78 8.18
C LEU A 173 12.40 -5.91 6.66
N LEU A 174 12.43 -4.78 5.95
CA LEU A 174 12.63 -4.76 4.50
C LEU A 174 14.00 -5.32 4.13
N ALA A 175 15.07 -4.97 4.84
CA ALA A 175 16.41 -5.51 4.59
C ALA A 175 16.48 -7.04 4.80
N ALA A 176 15.68 -7.58 5.73
CA ALA A 176 15.57 -9.00 6.02
C ALA A 176 14.53 -9.76 5.16
N ASP A 177 13.95 -9.10 4.14
CA ASP A 177 12.90 -9.65 3.26
C ASP A 177 11.65 -10.17 4.00
N GLN A 178 11.37 -9.64 5.19
CA GLN A 178 10.17 -9.95 5.97
C GLN A 178 8.99 -9.07 5.50
N LEU A 179 8.45 -9.39 4.32
CA LEU A 179 7.48 -8.54 3.62
C LEU A 179 6.16 -8.34 4.38
N LEU A 180 5.59 -9.41 4.95
CA LEU A 180 4.30 -9.33 5.66
C LEU A 180 4.40 -8.50 6.96
N PRO A 181 5.38 -8.73 7.86
CA PRO A 181 5.61 -7.84 8.99
C PRO A 181 5.90 -6.38 8.58
N ALA A 182 6.62 -6.17 7.48
CA ALA A 182 6.87 -4.83 6.96
C ALA A 182 5.57 -4.14 6.46
N ALA A 183 4.64 -4.88 5.87
CA ALA A 183 3.33 -4.35 5.46
C ALA A 183 2.49 -3.94 6.67
N GLN A 184 2.47 -4.76 7.72
CA GLN A 184 1.80 -4.45 8.98
C GLN A 184 2.39 -3.19 9.62
N GLY A 185 3.72 -3.13 9.76
CA GLY A 185 4.37 -1.95 10.33
C GLY A 185 4.16 -0.68 9.50
N LEU A 186 3.98 -0.78 8.18
CA LEU A 186 3.61 0.38 7.35
C LEU A 186 2.19 0.86 7.65
N LEU A 187 1.25 -0.05 7.89
CA LEU A 187 -0.12 0.32 8.31
C LEU A 187 -0.10 1.03 9.67
N ASP A 188 0.68 0.51 10.62
CA ASP A 188 0.86 1.11 11.96
C ASP A 188 1.57 2.46 11.90
N LEU A 189 2.51 2.64 10.97
CA LEU A 189 3.16 3.92 10.73
C LEU A 189 2.18 4.91 10.09
N HIS A 190 1.35 4.45 9.15
CA HIS A 190 0.34 5.30 8.52
C HIS A 190 -0.71 5.80 9.52
N SER A 191 -1.22 4.93 10.38
CA SER A 191 -2.19 5.31 11.42
C SER A 191 -1.59 6.29 12.43
N CYS A 192 -0.32 6.10 12.81
CA CYS A 192 0.43 7.00 13.67
C CYS A 192 0.64 8.39 13.04
N LEU A 193 0.94 8.47 11.74
CA LEU A 193 1.10 9.75 11.04
C LEU A 193 -0.23 10.46 10.77
N ALA A 194 -1.33 9.71 10.64
CA ALA A 194 -2.66 10.27 10.35
C ALA A 194 -3.27 11.03 11.54
N SER A 195 -2.83 10.77 12.78
CA SER A 195 -3.36 11.43 13.98
C SER A 195 -2.74 12.80 14.27
N VAL A 196 -1.74 13.23 13.50
CA VAL A 196 -0.94 14.44 13.80
C VAL A 196 -1.30 15.59 12.87
N ALA A 197 -1.43 16.79 13.42
CA ALA A 197 -1.59 18.01 12.65
C ALA A 197 -0.38 18.25 11.72
N ALA A 198 -0.63 18.87 10.57
CA ALA A 198 0.41 19.15 9.58
C ALA A 198 1.52 20.04 10.19
N SER A 199 2.74 19.51 10.20
CA SER A 199 3.96 20.23 10.56
C SER A 199 5.08 19.81 9.63
N GLU A 200 6.13 20.64 9.50
CA GLU A 200 7.29 20.33 8.64
C GLU A 200 7.96 18.99 9.03
N MET A 201 7.93 18.63 10.32
CA MET A 201 8.48 17.35 10.80
C MET A 201 7.62 16.17 10.32
N VAL A 202 6.30 16.31 10.38
CA VAL A 202 5.36 15.29 9.86
C VAL A 202 5.52 15.14 8.36
N GLU A 203 5.75 16.22 7.60
CA GLU A 203 6.00 16.14 6.16
C GLU A 203 7.24 15.28 5.82
N LYS A 204 8.33 15.43 6.58
CA LYS A 204 9.53 14.60 6.43
C LYS A 204 9.23 13.12 6.74
N ALA A 205 8.47 12.86 7.79
CA ALA A 205 8.07 11.50 8.15
C ALA A 205 7.14 10.87 7.09
N VAL A 206 6.20 11.64 6.52
CA VAL A 206 5.32 11.23 5.41
C VAL A 206 6.14 10.95 4.14
N ALA A 207 7.14 11.76 3.83
CA ALA A 207 8.04 11.49 2.71
C ALA A 207 8.81 10.17 2.89
N LYS A 208 9.32 9.92 4.11
CA LYS A 208 9.98 8.65 4.46
C LYS A 208 9.02 7.46 4.37
N TYR A 209 7.80 7.58 4.89
CA TYR A 209 6.74 6.58 4.71
C TYR A 209 6.50 6.26 3.23
N GLY A 210 6.40 7.28 2.38
CA GLY A 210 6.24 7.11 0.93
C GLY A 210 7.41 6.36 0.28
N GLN A 211 8.65 6.62 0.73
CA GLN A 211 9.84 5.88 0.28
C GLN A 211 9.79 4.42 0.71
N LEU A 212 9.49 4.14 1.98
CA LEU A 212 9.39 2.77 2.52
C LEU A 212 8.29 1.97 1.82
N ARG A 213 7.12 2.58 1.61
CA ARG A 213 6.01 1.95 0.86
C ARG A 213 6.43 1.58 -0.55
N ARG A 214 7.11 2.47 -1.28
CA ARG A 214 7.64 2.15 -2.63
C ARG A 214 8.68 1.03 -2.58
N GLY A 215 9.56 1.04 -1.58
CA GLY A 215 10.55 -0.02 -1.38
C GLY A 215 9.91 -1.38 -1.13
N LEU A 216 8.89 -1.46 -0.28
CA LEU A 216 8.12 -2.68 -0.04
C LEU A 216 7.47 -3.18 -1.32
N LEU A 217 6.74 -2.31 -2.03
CA LEU A 217 6.04 -2.69 -3.26
C LEU A 217 6.99 -3.22 -4.33
N ALA A 218 8.16 -2.59 -4.51
CA ALA A 218 9.17 -3.08 -5.42
C ALA A 218 9.66 -4.50 -5.05
N LYS A 219 9.87 -4.77 -3.75
CA LYS A 219 10.24 -6.12 -3.29
C LYS A 219 9.12 -7.14 -3.46
N VAL A 220 7.88 -6.76 -3.17
CA VAL A 220 6.70 -7.62 -3.39
C VAL A 220 6.55 -7.95 -4.88
N ASP A 221 6.76 -6.98 -5.77
CA ASP A 221 6.71 -7.20 -7.21
C ASP A 221 7.79 -8.17 -7.69
N VAL A 222 9.03 -8.04 -7.19
CA VAL A 222 10.12 -8.98 -7.47
C VAL A 222 9.78 -10.38 -6.95
N ALA A 223 9.27 -10.50 -5.72
CA ALA A 223 8.86 -11.77 -5.15
C ALA A 223 7.74 -12.44 -5.96
N PHE A 224 6.77 -11.66 -6.45
CA PHE A 224 5.75 -12.18 -7.37
C PHE A 224 6.35 -12.69 -8.68
N ALA A 225 7.27 -11.94 -9.30
CA ALA A 225 7.91 -12.35 -10.54
C ALA A 225 8.78 -13.61 -10.38
N GLU A 226 9.36 -13.82 -9.20
CA GLU A 226 10.13 -15.03 -8.90
C GLU A 226 9.24 -16.25 -8.63
N ARG A 227 8.10 -16.05 -7.94
CA ARG A 227 7.20 -17.11 -7.49
C ARG A 227 6.09 -17.45 -8.50
N LEU A 228 5.69 -16.51 -9.35
CA LEU A 228 4.73 -16.71 -10.45
C LEU A 228 5.44 -16.52 -11.78
N ARG A 229 5.55 -17.61 -12.55
CA ARG A 229 6.11 -17.57 -13.90
C ARG A 229 5.08 -18.05 -14.90
N PHE A 230 4.83 -17.21 -15.89
CA PHE A 230 3.92 -17.49 -17.00
C PHE A 230 4.74 -17.71 -18.25
N GLU A 231 4.89 -18.96 -18.64
CA GLU A 231 5.42 -19.36 -19.93
C GLU A 231 4.27 -19.79 -20.83
N PRO A 232 4.42 -19.72 -22.17
CA PRO A 232 3.28 -19.92 -23.05
C PRO A 232 2.64 -21.31 -22.99
N GLN A 233 3.38 -22.32 -22.53
CA GLN A 233 2.92 -23.70 -22.35
C GLN A 233 2.96 -24.16 -20.88
N GLN A 234 3.34 -23.28 -19.96
CA GLN A 234 3.59 -23.66 -18.58
C GLN A 234 3.32 -22.49 -17.63
N VAL A 235 2.62 -22.75 -16.54
CA VAL A 235 2.46 -21.83 -15.42
C VAL A 235 3.10 -22.45 -14.20
N VAL A 236 4.06 -21.76 -13.61
CA VAL A 236 4.74 -22.19 -12.38
C VAL A 236 4.36 -21.26 -11.25
N VAL A 237 3.88 -21.86 -10.16
CA VAL A 237 3.45 -21.16 -8.96
C VAL A 237 4.20 -21.75 -7.77
N ARG A 238 4.98 -20.93 -7.10
CA ARG A 238 5.47 -21.18 -5.75
C ARG A 238 4.52 -20.51 -4.76
N SER A 239 4.54 -20.93 -3.50
CA SER A 239 3.67 -20.35 -2.45
C SER A 239 3.64 -18.81 -2.48
N VAL A 240 2.47 -18.23 -2.80
CA VAL A 240 2.26 -16.76 -2.91
C VAL A 240 1.28 -16.21 -1.87
N SER A 241 0.77 -17.01 -0.94
CA SER A 241 -0.25 -16.59 0.04
C SER A 241 0.18 -15.35 0.84
N GLU A 242 1.40 -15.36 1.39
CA GLU A 242 1.95 -14.24 2.16
C GLU A 242 2.04 -12.93 1.36
N LEU A 243 2.25 -13.03 0.03
CA LEU A 243 2.32 -11.86 -0.84
C LEU A 243 0.93 -11.26 -1.06
N TRP A 244 -0.12 -12.09 -1.13
CA TRP A 244 -1.49 -11.60 -1.18
C TRP A 244 -1.93 -10.97 0.13
N ASP A 245 -1.57 -11.57 1.26
CA ASP A 245 -1.84 -10.98 2.58
C ASP A 245 -1.17 -9.61 2.71
N CYS A 246 0.09 -9.51 2.27
CA CYS A 246 0.82 -8.24 2.19
C CYS A 246 0.08 -7.20 1.32
N LEU A 247 -0.40 -7.59 0.13
CA LEU A 247 -1.16 -6.69 -0.74
C LEU A 247 -2.56 -6.37 -0.20
N GLY A 248 -3.16 -7.28 0.57
CA GLY A 248 -4.43 -7.09 1.26
C GLY A 248 -4.34 -5.96 2.27
N LEU A 249 -3.31 -5.98 3.12
CA LEU A 249 -3.02 -4.90 4.06
C LEU A 249 -2.80 -3.55 3.38
N LEU A 250 -2.21 -3.57 2.19
CA LEU A 250 -1.95 -2.36 1.39
C LEU A 250 -3.13 -1.96 0.48
N GLN A 251 -4.22 -2.73 0.46
CA GLN A 251 -5.39 -2.55 -0.40
C GLN A 251 -5.07 -2.54 -1.91
N LEU A 252 -4.08 -3.32 -2.33
CA LEU A 252 -3.58 -3.37 -3.72
C LEU A 252 -3.87 -4.68 -4.45
N VAL A 253 -4.65 -5.58 -3.82
CA VAL A 253 -5.00 -6.90 -4.36
C VAL A 253 -5.60 -6.79 -5.77
N GLN A 254 -6.61 -5.95 -5.94
CA GLN A 254 -7.30 -5.79 -7.24
C GLN A 254 -6.36 -5.31 -8.36
N GLN A 255 -5.44 -4.39 -8.05
CA GLN A 255 -4.48 -3.91 -9.03
C GLN A 255 -3.51 -5.03 -9.46
N LYS A 256 -3.01 -5.81 -8.49
CA LYS A 256 -2.09 -6.90 -8.80
C LYS A 256 -2.78 -8.06 -9.52
N VAL A 257 -4.01 -8.40 -9.14
CA VAL A 257 -4.82 -9.42 -9.85
C VAL A 257 -4.98 -9.05 -11.32
N ARG A 258 -5.27 -7.78 -11.62
CA ARG A 258 -5.34 -7.31 -13.01
C ARG A 258 -3.99 -7.49 -13.74
N ALA A 259 -2.88 -7.10 -13.12
CA ALA A 259 -1.55 -7.28 -13.73
C ALA A 259 -1.24 -8.76 -14.00
N VAL A 260 -1.50 -9.64 -13.04
CA VAL A 260 -1.29 -11.09 -13.20
C VAL A 260 -2.23 -11.68 -14.25
N ALA A 261 -3.48 -11.19 -14.35
CA ALA A 261 -4.41 -11.60 -15.38
C ALA A 261 -3.95 -11.15 -16.80
N GLU A 262 -3.32 -9.98 -16.92
CA GLU A 262 -2.68 -9.54 -18.16
C GLU A 262 -1.50 -10.46 -18.53
N ASP A 263 -0.68 -10.86 -17.57
CA ASP A 263 0.44 -11.78 -17.79
C ASP A 263 -0.01 -13.19 -18.16
N LEU A 264 -1.19 -13.63 -17.69
CA LEU A 264 -1.78 -14.92 -18.02
C LEU A 264 -2.45 -14.93 -19.41
N ARG A 265 -2.85 -13.76 -19.93
CA ARG A 265 -3.58 -13.65 -21.20
C ARG A 265 -2.86 -14.32 -22.39
N PRO A 266 -1.54 -14.19 -22.60
CA PRO A 266 -0.84 -14.88 -23.68
C PRO A 266 -0.95 -16.40 -23.59
N VAL A 267 -0.92 -16.97 -22.38
CA VAL A 267 -1.07 -18.41 -22.14
C VAL A 267 -2.48 -18.85 -22.55
N LEU A 268 -3.50 -18.15 -22.07
CA LEU A 268 -4.90 -18.41 -22.44
C LEU A 268 -5.14 -18.26 -23.94
N ALA A 269 -4.58 -17.23 -24.58
CA ALA A 269 -4.73 -17.01 -26.02
C ALA A 269 -4.14 -18.15 -26.85
N ARG A 270 -2.97 -18.68 -26.45
CA ARG A 270 -2.39 -19.86 -27.12
C ARG A 270 -3.20 -21.12 -26.87
N LEU A 271 -3.66 -21.32 -25.63
CA LEU A 271 -4.47 -22.47 -25.27
C LEU A 271 -5.80 -22.52 -26.03
N LEU A 272 -6.45 -21.36 -26.18
CA LEU A 272 -7.70 -21.21 -26.94
C LEU A 272 -7.52 -21.39 -28.46
N GLY A 273 -6.29 -21.21 -28.96
CA GLY A 273 -5.95 -21.47 -30.36
C GLY A 273 -5.43 -22.89 -30.63
N ALA A 274 -5.21 -23.70 -29.59
CA ALA A 274 -4.71 -25.06 -29.71
C ALA A 274 -5.80 -26.00 -30.25
N ARG A 275 -5.40 -26.99 -31.05
CA ARG A 275 -6.37 -27.91 -31.68
C ARG A 275 -6.81 -29.00 -30.70
N ARG A 276 -5.85 -29.59 -29.99
CA ARG A 276 -6.07 -30.67 -29.01
C ARG A 276 -5.13 -30.49 -27.81
N PRO A 277 -5.38 -29.49 -26.96
CA PRO A 277 -4.56 -29.28 -25.78
C PRO A 277 -4.76 -30.42 -24.77
N GLN A 278 -3.67 -30.88 -24.17
CA GLN A 278 -3.66 -31.80 -23.05
C GLN A 278 -3.01 -31.10 -21.86
N ALA A 279 -3.79 -30.83 -20.82
CA ALA A 279 -3.31 -30.24 -19.59
C ALA A 279 -2.67 -31.31 -18.69
N LEU A 280 -1.54 -30.96 -18.08
CA LEU A 280 -0.79 -31.77 -17.13
C LEU A 280 -0.53 -30.93 -15.89
N PHE A 281 -0.74 -31.53 -14.72
CA PHE A 281 -0.49 -30.89 -13.45
C PHE A 281 0.53 -31.69 -12.66
N GLU A 282 1.57 -31.00 -12.18
CA GLU A 282 2.61 -31.56 -11.33
C GLU A 282 2.73 -30.68 -10.08
N GLN A 283 2.63 -31.28 -8.90
CA GLN A 283 2.93 -30.60 -7.64
C GLN A 283 4.13 -31.28 -6.97
N LYS A 284 5.20 -30.51 -6.75
CA LYS A 284 6.40 -30.97 -6.05
C LYS A 284 6.73 -29.96 -4.96
N ASP A 285 6.70 -30.41 -3.71
CA ASP A 285 6.91 -29.59 -2.53
C ASP A 285 5.97 -28.37 -2.49
N GLN A 286 6.53 -27.16 -2.47
CA GLN A 286 5.82 -25.89 -2.50
C GLN A 286 5.68 -25.29 -3.91
N THR A 287 6.01 -26.07 -4.95
CA THR A 287 5.91 -25.63 -6.35
C THR A 287 4.81 -26.41 -7.06
N ALA A 288 3.77 -25.71 -7.48
CA ALA A 288 2.74 -26.21 -8.36
C ALA A 288 3.05 -25.80 -9.80
N VAL A 289 3.00 -26.75 -10.71
CA VAL A 289 3.30 -26.56 -12.13
C VAL A 289 2.12 -27.06 -12.96
N TRP A 290 1.53 -26.15 -13.72
CA TRP A 290 0.56 -26.49 -14.75
C TRP A 290 1.25 -26.40 -16.10
N ARG A 291 1.13 -27.44 -16.92
CA ARG A 291 1.67 -27.50 -18.27
C ARG A 291 0.59 -27.92 -19.24
N TRP A 292 0.78 -27.59 -20.50
CA TRP A 292 -0.01 -28.22 -21.56
C TRP A 292 0.84 -28.52 -22.78
N ALA A 293 0.45 -29.57 -23.50
CA ALA A 293 1.04 -29.94 -24.77
C ALA A 293 -0.06 -30.08 -25.83
N GLU A 294 0.31 -29.92 -27.09
CA GLU A 294 -0.57 -30.22 -28.21
C GLU A 294 -0.30 -31.64 -28.70
N ALA A 295 -1.35 -32.45 -28.85
CA ALA A 295 -1.19 -33.83 -29.31
C ALA A 295 -0.57 -33.88 -30.72
N ALA A 296 0.41 -34.77 -30.94
CA ALA A 296 1.18 -34.85 -32.19
C ALA A 296 0.34 -35.09 -33.46
N GLU A 297 -0.89 -35.61 -33.31
CA GLU A 297 -1.84 -35.87 -34.40
C GLU A 297 -2.68 -34.64 -34.80
N ALA A 298 -2.19 -33.43 -34.55
CA ALA A 298 -2.92 -32.17 -34.69
C ALA A 298 -3.30 -31.74 -36.12
N LYS A 299 -3.40 -32.65 -37.11
CA LYS A 299 -3.96 -32.30 -38.43
C LYS A 299 -5.48 -32.07 -38.41
N ALA A 300 -6.17 -32.48 -37.35
CA ALA A 300 -7.61 -32.34 -37.19
C ALA A 300 -8.08 -30.90 -36.88
N ALA A 301 -9.39 -30.66 -37.03
CA ALA A 301 -10.07 -29.45 -36.59
C ALA A 301 -9.94 -29.25 -35.05
N VAL A 302 -10.22 -28.02 -34.59
CA VAL A 302 -10.20 -27.68 -33.15
C VAL A 302 -11.21 -28.52 -32.38
N ASP A 303 -10.74 -29.24 -31.37
CA ASP A 303 -11.55 -30.04 -30.46
C ASP A 303 -12.01 -29.15 -29.29
N VAL A 304 -13.17 -28.52 -29.46
CA VAL A 304 -13.73 -27.55 -28.51
C VAL A 304 -13.86 -28.13 -27.09
N PRO A 305 -14.41 -29.35 -26.88
CA PRO A 305 -14.43 -29.97 -25.55
C PRO A 305 -13.05 -30.04 -24.88
N LYS A 306 -11.99 -30.41 -25.63
CA LYS A 306 -10.63 -30.47 -25.09
C LYS A 306 -10.06 -29.09 -24.76
N VAL A 307 -10.36 -28.09 -25.57
CA VAL A 307 -10.00 -26.69 -25.27
C VAL A 307 -10.69 -26.22 -23.99
N LEU A 308 -11.98 -26.46 -23.82
CA LEU A 308 -12.73 -26.09 -22.61
C LEU A 308 -12.20 -26.81 -21.37
N GLU A 309 -11.88 -28.10 -21.47
CA GLU A 309 -11.30 -28.89 -20.40
C GLU A 309 -9.94 -28.32 -19.94
N ALA A 310 -9.06 -28.00 -20.90
CA ALA A 310 -7.75 -27.43 -20.58
C ALA A 310 -7.83 -26.01 -20.00
N VAL A 311 -8.73 -25.17 -20.53
CA VAL A 311 -8.95 -23.81 -19.99
C VAL A 311 -9.54 -23.87 -18.58
N ALA A 312 -10.51 -24.75 -18.32
CA ALA A 312 -11.04 -24.96 -16.96
C ALA A 312 -9.93 -25.41 -16.00
N SER A 313 -9.11 -26.37 -16.41
CA SER A 313 -7.97 -26.86 -15.62
C SER A 313 -6.98 -25.74 -15.27
N LEU A 314 -6.65 -24.86 -16.22
CA LEU A 314 -5.79 -23.70 -15.96
C LEU A 314 -6.42 -22.72 -14.97
N LEU A 315 -7.70 -22.39 -15.15
CA LEU A 315 -8.39 -21.44 -14.27
C LEU A 315 -8.58 -22.01 -12.85
N GLU A 316 -8.84 -23.30 -12.72
CA GLU A 316 -8.83 -24.03 -11.45
C GLU A 316 -7.45 -23.99 -10.78
N PHE A 317 -6.39 -24.23 -11.54
CA PHE A 317 -5.02 -24.13 -11.05
C PHE A 317 -4.72 -22.72 -10.52
N VAL A 318 -5.14 -21.68 -11.23
CA VAL A 318 -4.99 -20.27 -10.80
C VAL A 318 -5.81 -20.00 -9.53
N ALA A 319 -7.06 -20.46 -9.47
CA ALA A 319 -7.90 -20.29 -8.28
C ALA A 319 -7.30 -21.00 -7.04
N LEU A 320 -6.74 -22.20 -7.23
CA LEU A 320 -6.22 -23.00 -6.13
C LEU A 320 -4.84 -22.53 -5.65
N HIS A 321 -3.93 -22.24 -6.58
CA HIS A 321 -2.52 -22.00 -6.25
C HIS A 321 -2.11 -20.54 -6.36
N CYS A 322 -2.71 -19.76 -7.27
CA CYS A 322 -2.39 -18.35 -7.38
C CYS A 322 -3.22 -17.49 -6.44
N ALA A 323 -4.51 -17.76 -6.24
CA ALA A 323 -5.38 -16.81 -5.56
C ALA A 323 -5.23 -16.79 -4.03
N GLY A 324 -5.06 -17.96 -3.41
CA GLY A 324 -4.91 -18.11 -1.95
C GLY A 324 -6.17 -17.78 -1.13
N THR A 325 -7.09 -16.96 -1.64
CA THR A 325 -8.36 -16.62 -0.99
C THR A 325 -9.51 -16.54 -2.01
N ALA A 326 -10.75 -16.69 -1.54
CA ALA A 326 -11.94 -16.62 -2.38
C ALA A 326 -12.15 -15.23 -3.04
N GLU A 327 -11.73 -14.15 -2.36
CA GLU A 327 -11.81 -12.80 -2.91
C GLU A 327 -10.90 -12.63 -4.13
N VAL A 328 -9.66 -13.13 -4.03
CA VAL A 328 -8.69 -13.07 -5.12
C VAL A 328 -9.14 -13.95 -6.28
N SER A 329 -9.71 -15.13 -6.02
CA SER A 329 -10.29 -16.01 -7.06
C SER A 329 -11.40 -15.28 -7.81
N ARG A 330 -12.34 -14.66 -7.10
CA ARG A 330 -13.41 -13.88 -7.72
C ARG A 330 -12.86 -12.74 -8.57
N ALA A 331 -11.84 -12.03 -8.09
CA ALA A 331 -11.19 -10.95 -8.84
C ALA A 331 -10.51 -11.45 -10.13
N PHE A 332 -9.89 -12.64 -10.10
CA PHE A 332 -9.34 -13.28 -11.29
C PHE A 332 -10.44 -13.62 -12.28
N GLY A 333 -11.55 -14.20 -11.82
CA GLY A 333 -12.67 -14.55 -12.68
C GLY A 333 -13.30 -13.33 -13.36
N PHE A 334 -13.53 -12.23 -12.63
CA PHE A 334 -13.97 -10.96 -13.22
C PHE A 334 -13.04 -10.43 -14.32
N SER A 335 -11.72 -10.65 -14.17
CA SER A 335 -10.73 -10.16 -15.12
C SER A 335 -10.56 -11.07 -16.34
N LEU A 336 -10.58 -12.40 -16.13
CA LEU A 336 -10.24 -13.40 -17.13
C LEU A 336 -11.46 -13.92 -17.90
N TYR A 337 -12.56 -14.25 -17.21
CA TYR A 337 -13.70 -14.93 -17.81
C TYR A 337 -14.34 -14.16 -18.98
N PRO A 338 -14.58 -12.83 -18.92
CA PRO A 338 -15.16 -12.10 -20.06
C PRO A 338 -14.33 -12.22 -21.34
N GLN A 339 -13.01 -12.32 -21.23
CA GLN A 339 -12.10 -12.45 -22.36
C GLN A 339 -12.10 -13.87 -22.91
N VAL A 340 -12.04 -14.87 -22.02
CA VAL A 340 -12.16 -16.29 -22.38
C VAL A 340 -13.48 -16.54 -23.09
N ALA A 341 -14.59 -16.06 -22.52
CA ALA A 341 -15.92 -16.19 -23.11
C ALA A 341 -15.99 -15.54 -24.51
N ARG A 342 -15.41 -14.34 -24.68
CA ARG A 342 -15.39 -13.65 -25.98
C ARG A 342 -14.63 -14.44 -27.04
N GLN A 343 -13.53 -15.10 -26.69
CA GLN A 343 -12.76 -15.92 -27.64
C GLN A 343 -13.48 -17.24 -27.95
N LEU A 344 -14.05 -17.90 -26.94
CA LEU A 344 -14.81 -19.14 -27.12
C LEU A 344 -16.04 -18.96 -28.01
N ARG A 345 -16.71 -17.81 -27.94
CA ARG A 345 -17.84 -17.46 -28.84
C ARG A 345 -17.48 -17.40 -30.32
N LYS A 346 -16.19 -17.37 -30.68
CA LYS A 346 -15.74 -17.42 -32.08
C LYS A 346 -15.65 -18.84 -32.62
N LEU A 347 -15.71 -19.84 -31.74
CA LEU A 347 -15.71 -21.26 -32.10
C LEU A 347 -17.15 -21.70 -32.35
N ASP A 348 -17.32 -22.77 -33.14
CA ASP A 348 -18.62 -23.43 -33.24
C ASP A 348 -18.87 -24.26 -31.98
N LEU A 349 -19.69 -23.71 -31.09
CA LEU A 349 -20.01 -24.31 -29.79
C LEU A 349 -21.24 -25.23 -29.84
N CYS A 350 -21.96 -25.31 -30.98
CA CYS A 350 -23.23 -26.04 -31.05
C CYS A 350 -23.06 -27.53 -30.77
N ALA A 351 -21.95 -28.13 -31.21
CA ALA A 351 -21.62 -29.53 -30.97
C ALA A 351 -21.08 -29.80 -29.54
N ALA A 352 -20.86 -28.76 -28.75
CA ALA A 352 -20.20 -28.82 -27.43
C ALA A 352 -21.07 -28.26 -26.29
N GLU A 353 -22.41 -28.19 -26.46
CA GLU A 353 -23.33 -27.61 -25.47
C GLU A 353 -23.11 -28.14 -24.05
N THR A 354 -23.05 -29.48 -23.88
CA THR A 354 -22.83 -30.12 -22.59
C THR A 354 -21.46 -29.78 -21.98
N ALA A 355 -20.42 -29.66 -22.82
CA ALA A 355 -19.09 -29.28 -22.36
C ALA A 355 -19.03 -27.81 -21.91
N VAL A 356 -19.77 -26.92 -22.57
CA VAL A 356 -19.89 -25.50 -22.16
C VAL A 356 -20.58 -25.37 -20.81
N GLU A 357 -21.68 -26.11 -20.58
CA GLU A 357 -22.38 -26.08 -19.29
C GLU A 357 -21.50 -26.63 -18.17
N GLN A 358 -20.78 -27.74 -18.40
CA GLN A 358 -19.83 -28.30 -17.44
C GLN A 358 -18.67 -27.33 -17.16
N PHE A 359 -18.16 -26.64 -18.18
CA PHE A 359 -17.13 -25.61 -18.04
C PHE A 359 -17.58 -24.48 -17.12
N GLU A 360 -18.75 -23.87 -17.37
CA GLU A 360 -19.24 -22.77 -16.54
C GLU A 360 -19.54 -23.23 -15.10
N LYS A 361 -20.13 -24.42 -14.93
CA LYS A 361 -20.38 -24.99 -13.60
C LYS A 361 -19.09 -25.20 -12.79
N ARG A 362 -18.01 -25.64 -13.43
CA ARG A 362 -16.69 -25.77 -12.77
C ARG A 362 -16.17 -24.41 -12.31
N LEU A 363 -16.26 -23.38 -13.15
CA LEU A 363 -15.84 -22.03 -12.77
C LEU A 363 -16.68 -21.45 -11.62
N GLN A 364 -17.99 -21.74 -11.59
CA GLN A 364 -18.88 -21.35 -10.48
C GLN A 364 -18.46 -22.01 -9.16
N LEU A 365 -18.20 -23.33 -9.19
CA LEU A 365 -17.75 -24.07 -8.00
C LEU A 365 -16.44 -23.55 -7.41
N GLN A 366 -15.56 -22.99 -8.24
CA GLN A 366 -14.31 -22.36 -7.80
C GLN A 366 -14.48 -20.89 -7.37
N GLY A 367 -15.69 -20.33 -7.45
CA GLY A 367 -15.97 -18.93 -7.13
C GLY A 367 -15.36 -17.93 -8.11
N LEU A 368 -14.97 -18.37 -9.31
CA LEU A 368 -14.45 -17.50 -10.37
C LEU A 368 -15.58 -16.68 -11.00
N ILE A 369 -16.75 -17.29 -11.21
CA ILE A 369 -17.92 -16.61 -11.76
C ILE A 369 -19.14 -16.84 -10.85
N GLY A 370 -20.10 -15.92 -10.88
CA GLY A 370 -21.34 -16.06 -10.12
C GLY A 370 -22.34 -17.07 -10.70
N ASP A 371 -23.31 -17.49 -9.89
CA ASP A 371 -24.36 -18.45 -10.29
C ASP A 371 -25.20 -17.97 -11.50
N GLY A 372 -25.35 -16.65 -11.65
CA GLY A 372 -26.05 -16.01 -12.77
C GLY A 372 -25.17 -15.69 -13.99
N GLU A 373 -23.86 -15.90 -13.91
CA GLU A 373 -22.89 -15.48 -14.94
C GLU A 373 -22.64 -16.56 -16.01
N SER A 374 -23.72 -17.18 -16.52
CA SER A 374 -23.67 -18.22 -17.57
C SER A 374 -23.74 -17.61 -18.98
N SER A 375 -22.71 -16.84 -19.33
CA SER A 375 -22.72 -16.04 -20.57
C SER A 375 -22.47 -16.86 -21.84
N LEU A 376 -21.82 -18.02 -21.74
CA LEU A 376 -21.58 -18.94 -22.85
C LEU A 376 -22.78 -19.87 -23.05
N SER A 377 -23.34 -20.45 -21.98
CA SER A 377 -24.53 -21.31 -22.11
C SER A 377 -25.70 -20.55 -22.75
N ARG A 378 -25.91 -19.27 -22.35
CA ARG A 378 -26.91 -18.40 -23.01
C ARG A 378 -26.62 -18.18 -24.50
N HIS A 379 -25.35 -18.04 -24.87
CA HIS A 379 -24.96 -17.86 -26.27
C HIS A 379 -25.19 -19.11 -27.11
N VAL A 380 -24.83 -20.29 -26.58
CA VAL A 380 -25.05 -21.59 -27.24
C VAL A 380 -26.54 -21.82 -27.47
N ARG A 381 -27.39 -21.60 -26.46
CA ARG A 381 -28.85 -21.72 -26.61
C ARG A 381 -29.40 -20.77 -27.68
N ALA A 382 -28.89 -19.54 -27.76
CA ALA A 382 -29.27 -18.59 -28.79
C ALA A 382 -28.84 -19.04 -30.20
N GLN A 383 -27.64 -19.61 -30.35
CA GLN A 383 -27.17 -20.18 -31.62
C GLN A 383 -28.02 -21.38 -32.06
N ILE A 384 -28.35 -22.28 -31.14
CA ILE A 384 -29.23 -23.44 -31.40
C ILE A 384 -30.64 -22.97 -31.80
N GLN A 385 -31.21 -21.99 -31.10
CA GLN A 385 -32.51 -21.43 -31.46
C GLN A 385 -32.47 -20.78 -32.86
N ALA A 386 -31.41 -20.02 -33.18
CA ALA A 386 -31.24 -19.41 -34.48
C ALA A 386 -31.07 -20.45 -35.60
N SER A 387 -30.35 -21.55 -35.36
CA SER A 387 -30.18 -22.62 -36.35
C SER A 387 -31.51 -23.35 -36.58
N VAL A 388 -32.26 -23.68 -35.53
CA VAL A 388 -33.59 -24.31 -35.64
C VAL A 388 -34.57 -23.40 -36.41
N LEU A 389 -34.59 -22.10 -36.14
CA LEU A 389 -35.44 -21.13 -36.85
C LEU A 389 -34.96 -20.86 -38.29
N GLY A 390 -33.65 -20.87 -38.54
CA GLY A 390 -33.05 -20.75 -39.87
C GLY A 390 -33.32 -21.96 -40.78
N PHE A 391 -33.34 -23.17 -40.21
CA PHE A 391 -33.81 -24.37 -40.92
C PHE A 391 -35.33 -24.30 -41.19
N SER A 392 -36.13 -23.73 -40.28
CA SER A 392 -37.57 -23.54 -40.48
C SER A 392 -37.90 -22.60 -41.65
N THR A 393 -37.11 -21.53 -41.84
CA THR A 393 -37.32 -20.57 -42.94
C THR A 393 -36.87 -21.11 -44.30
N ARG A 394 -35.78 -21.89 -44.37
CA ARG A 394 -35.36 -22.56 -45.63
C ARG A 394 -36.28 -23.73 -46.01
N CYS A 395 -36.80 -24.49 -45.07
CA CYS A 395 -37.77 -25.56 -45.37
C CYS A 395 -39.13 -25.02 -45.85
N ARG A 396 -39.57 -23.84 -45.38
CA ARG A 396 -40.79 -23.19 -45.90
C ARG A 396 -40.63 -22.67 -47.34
N ALA A 397 -39.42 -22.24 -47.74
CA ALA A 397 -39.17 -21.81 -49.10
C ALA A 397 -39.18 -22.98 -50.10
N CYS A 398 -38.80 -24.20 -49.69
CA CYS A 398 -38.88 -25.39 -50.54
C CYS A 398 -40.25 -26.07 -50.56
N ALA A 399 -41.14 -25.77 -49.60
CA ALA A 399 -42.51 -26.31 -49.56
C ALA A 399 -43.55 -25.40 -50.26
N ALA A 400 -43.11 -24.26 -50.80
CA ALA A 400 -43.95 -23.28 -51.50
C ALA A 400 -43.61 -23.14 -53.00
N GLY A 401 -42.76 -24.03 -53.54
CA GLY A 401 -42.56 -24.25 -54.97
C GLY A 401 -42.91 -25.68 -55.30
#